data_AF-A0AA85B2H7-F1
#
_entry.id   AF-A0AA85B2H7-F1
#
_cell.length_a   1.000
_cell.length_b   1.000
_cell.length_c   1.000
_cell.angle_alpha   90.00
_cell.angle_beta   90.00
_cell.angle_gamma   90.00
#
_symmetry.space_group_name_H-M   'P 1'
#
loop_
_entity.id
_entity.type
_entity.pdbx_description
1 polymer ?
#
loop_
_entity_poly.entity_id
_entity_poly.type
_entity_poly.pdbx_seq_one_letter_code
_entity_poly.pdbx_strand_id
1 'polypeptide(L)'
;MATESLQARLTEFERQARGVCIGVNHLALDSERVRQAELLQKIIQLEKDIQQSSAQKSHLPDAAAEIRDDVKNNTSALRYLETISQLENSFTVLTENVTETSVQLSAPKELKDEVHVKKELTSNVKSCWTYVSQLARLSQVHIRNAADYHQFHHAVNEAEASLKARVRMTEPRNSRALPATLKNCTILANELREHLNHMIHLWGRSGNLLEESRRIVPVHLRLGGVIDGLSTNTESASPVMARMLTSLTGPNYELKEGEEVRVISNKDDQHFWTVQTNNGIVKIPSVCLWISDPDLEAVKRSVILREKCIESWDLLVERSRERLRSYYSCLLNQMAENGDIQYQHKIAMDNFLEDLRVFYYLMIQEQLN
;
A
#
# COMPACT_ATOMS: atom_id res chain seq x y z
N MET A 1 36.39 -7.38 -26.83
CA MET A 1 35.87 -8.77 -26.90
C MET A 1 35.24 -9.25 -25.58
N ALA A 2 36.00 -9.52 -24.50
CA ALA A 2 35.41 -10.03 -23.25
C ALA A 2 34.45 -9.03 -22.55
N THR A 3 34.84 -7.76 -22.45
CA THR A 3 34.05 -6.69 -21.82
C THR A 3 32.78 -6.34 -22.60
N GLU A 4 32.83 -6.34 -23.94
CA GLU A 4 31.66 -6.11 -24.81
C GLU A 4 30.62 -7.22 -24.68
N SER A 5 31.08 -8.47 -24.51
CA SER A 5 30.20 -9.61 -24.25
C SER A 5 29.49 -9.50 -22.89
N LEU A 6 30.20 -9.05 -21.85
CA LEU A 6 29.61 -8.79 -20.53
C LEU A 6 28.59 -7.64 -20.57
N GLN A 7 28.91 -6.55 -21.27
CA GLN A 7 27.99 -5.41 -21.48
C GLN A 7 26.72 -5.84 -22.21
N ALA A 8 26.82 -6.66 -23.25
CA ALA A 8 25.65 -7.17 -23.99
C ALA A 8 24.74 -8.03 -23.10
N ARG A 9 25.33 -8.96 -22.32
CA ARG A 9 24.59 -9.77 -21.34
C ARG A 9 23.89 -8.89 -20.29
N LEU A 10 24.58 -7.87 -19.78
CA LEU A 10 24.05 -6.95 -18.79
C LEU A 10 22.83 -6.18 -19.33
N THR A 11 22.94 -5.66 -20.55
CA THR A 11 21.85 -4.93 -21.23
C THR A 11 20.63 -5.83 -21.44
N GLU A 12 20.85 -7.10 -21.78
CA GLU A 12 19.77 -8.07 -21.91
C GLU A 12 19.07 -8.35 -20.57
N PHE A 13 19.83 -8.50 -19.48
CA PHE A 13 19.27 -8.72 -18.15
C PHE A 13 18.52 -7.48 -17.63
N GLU A 14 19.02 -6.28 -17.90
CA GLU A 14 18.33 -5.02 -17.62
C GLU A 14 16.96 -4.98 -18.32
N ARG A 15 16.92 -5.34 -19.61
CA ARG A 15 15.68 -5.43 -20.38
C ARG A 15 14.71 -6.43 -19.78
N GLN A 16 15.19 -7.60 -19.36
CA GLN A 16 14.34 -8.62 -18.73
C GLN A 16 13.83 -8.20 -17.35
N ALA A 17 14.66 -7.54 -16.55
CA ALA A 17 14.28 -7.01 -15.24
C ALA A 17 13.21 -5.91 -15.35
N ARG A 18 13.35 -5.00 -16.34
CA ARG A 18 12.36 -3.96 -16.62
C ARG A 18 11.08 -4.50 -17.27
N GLY A 19 11.20 -5.57 -18.05
CA GLY A 19 10.08 -6.27 -18.69
C GLY A 19 9.36 -7.26 -17.78
N VAL A 20 9.20 -6.96 -16.49
CA VAL A 20 8.44 -7.78 -15.54
C VAL A 20 6.96 -7.79 -15.91
N CYS A 21 6.34 -8.97 -16.01
CA CYS A 21 4.92 -9.11 -16.34
C CYS A 21 4.14 -9.49 -15.08
N ILE A 22 3.41 -8.53 -14.51
CA ILE A 22 2.63 -8.76 -13.30
C ILE A 22 1.23 -9.26 -13.70
N GLY A 23 1.02 -10.57 -13.58
CA GLY A 23 -0.30 -11.20 -13.73
C GLY A 23 -1.18 -10.99 -12.49
N VAL A 24 -2.42 -11.47 -12.56
CA VAL A 24 -3.41 -11.33 -11.46
C VAL A 24 -3.76 -12.64 -10.76
N ASN A 25 -3.54 -13.79 -11.42
CA ASN A 25 -3.80 -15.11 -10.85
C ASN A 25 -2.53 -15.76 -10.31
N HIS A 26 -2.70 -16.78 -9.47
CA HIS A 26 -1.60 -17.42 -8.76
C HIS A 26 -0.55 -17.99 -9.73
N LEU A 27 -0.99 -18.69 -10.78
CA LEU A 27 -0.09 -19.31 -11.75
C LEU A 27 0.75 -18.29 -12.53
N ALA A 28 0.16 -17.16 -12.93
CA ALA A 28 0.86 -16.11 -13.65
C ALA A 28 1.91 -15.42 -12.76
N LEU A 29 1.56 -15.13 -11.50
CA LEU A 29 2.48 -14.55 -10.54
C LEU A 29 3.62 -15.51 -10.18
N ASP A 30 3.34 -16.79 -9.98
CA ASP A 30 4.36 -17.80 -9.68
C ASP A 30 5.31 -18.03 -10.88
N SER A 31 4.77 -18.08 -12.09
CA SER A 31 5.57 -18.20 -13.32
C SER A 31 6.55 -17.03 -13.47
N GLU A 32 6.08 -15.80 -13.24
CA GLU A 32 6.94 -14.62 -13.26
C GLU A 32 7.96 -14.64 -12.12
N ARG A 33 7.58 -15.09 -10.92
CA ARG A 33 8.46 -15.23 -9.76
C ARG A 33 9.61 -16.21 -10.04
N VAL A 34 9.32 -17.36 -10.67
CA VAL A 34 10.33 -18.32 -11.11
C VAL A 34 11.27 -17.68 -12.13
N ARG A 35 10.74 -16.95 -13.12
CA ARG A 35 11.53 -16.22 -14.12
C ARG A 35 12.48 -15.20 -13.48
N GLN A 36 12.01 -14.40 -12.52
CA GLN A 36 12.83 -13.43 -11.80
C GLN A 36 13.90 -14.12 -10.94
N ALA A 37 13.59 -15.27 -10.32
CA ALA A 37 14.56 -16.05 -9.55
C ALA A 37 15.69 -16.61 -10.43
N GLU A 38 15.37 -17.10 -11.62
CA GLU A 38 16.39 -17.53 -12.60
C GLU A 38 17.24 -16.36 -13.09
N LEU A 39 16.61 -15.21 -13.36
CA LEU A 39 17.31 -13.99 -13.75
C LEU A 39 18.28 -13.53 -12.66
N LEU A 40 17.88 -13.59 -11.38
CA LEU A 40 18.74 -13.27 -10.25
C LEU A 40 19.98 -14.16 -10.20
N GLN A 41 19.83 -15.47 -10.41
CA GLN A 41 20.98 -16.40 -10.47
C GLN A 41 21.94 -16.05 -11.62
N LYS A 42 21.40 -15.71 -12.79
CA LYS A 42 22.19 -15.29 -13.95
C LYS A 42 22.95 -13.98 -13.68
N ILE A 43 22.34 -13.03 -12.96
CA ILE A 43 22.98 -11.77 -12.57
C ILE A 43 24.09 -12.01 -11.55
N ILE A 44 23.85 -12.82 -10.51
CA ILE A 44 24.88 -13.18 -9.52
C ILE A 44 26.09 -13.83 -10.18
N GLN A 45 25.85 -14.68 -11.19
CA GLN A 45 26.93 -15.27 -11.97
C GLN A 45 27.66 -14.21 -12.82
N LEU A 46 26.93 -13.30 -13.47
CA LEU A 46 27.52 -12.21 -14.24
C LEU A 46 28.38 -11.28 -13.36
N GLU A 47 27.95 -11.00 -12.12
CA GLU A 47 28.74 -10.23 -11.15
C GLU A 47 30.07 -10.91 -10.82
N LYS A 48 30.06 -12.25 -10.64
CA LYS A 48 31.30 -13.02 -10.46
C LYS A 48 32.19 -12.96 -11.69
N ASP A 49 31.61 -13.11 -12.89
CA ASP A 49 32.34 -13.02 -14.16
C ASP A 49 33.00 -11.62 -14.31
N ILE A 50 32.27 -10.55 -13.94
CA ILE A 50 32.78 -9.16 -13.94
C ILE A 50 33.95 -9.03 -12.96
N GLN A 51 33.81 -9.52 -11.73
CA GLN A 51 34.86 -9.48 -10.70
C GLN A 51 36.15 -10.20 -11.11
N GLN A 52 36.04 -11.27 -11.90
CA GLN A 52 37.18 -12.06 -12.38
C GLN A 52 37.80 -11.50 -13.67
N SER A 53 37.23 -10.42 -14.23
CA SER A 53 37.66 -9.84 -15.51
C SER A 53 38.30 -8.46 -15.32
N SER A 54 38.94 -7.95 -16.38
CA SER A 54 39.43 -6.56 -16.40
C SER A 54 38.32 -5.50 -16.32
N ALA A 55 37.05 -5.91 -16.44
CA ALA A 55 35.88 -5.03 -16.34
C ALA A 55 35.55 -4.59 -14.91
N GLN A 56 36.20 -5.15 -13.88
CA GLN A 56 35.95 -4.79 -12.48
C GLN A 56 36.14 -3.30 -12.18
N LYS A 57 37.00 -2.59 -12.90
CA LYS A 57 37.24 -1.14 -12.72
C LYS A 57 36.36 -0.25 -13.61
N SER A 58 35.41 -0.84 -14.33
CA SER A 58 34.44 -0.11 -15.16
C SER A 58 33.15 0.19 -14.39
N HIS A 59 32.13 0.75 -15.07
CA HIS A 59 30.78 0.95 -14.51
C HIS A 59 29.95 -0.34 -14.40
N LEU A 60 30.41 -1.44 -15.02
CA LEU A 60 29.67 -2.70 -15.09
C LEU A 60 29.31 -3.32 -13.72
N PRO A 61 30.16 -3.28 -12.68
CA PRO A 61 29.78 -3.78 -11.35
C PRO A 61 28.60 -3.03 -10.74
N ASP A 62 28.59 -1.70 -10.84
CA ASP A 62 27.53 -0.85 -10.28
C ASP A 62 26.21 -1.09 -11.03
N ALA A 63 26.26 -1.13 -12.36
CA ALA A 63 25.08 -1.43 -13.18
C ALA A 63 24.54 -2.86 -12.94
N ALA A 64 25.40 -3.86 -12.69
CA ALA A 64 24.97 -5.19 -12.32
C ALA A 64 24.30 -5.22 -10.93
N ALA A 65 24.83 -4.47 -9.97
CA ALA A 65 24.25 -4.33 -8.64
C ALA A 65 22.86 -3.65 -8.70
N GLU A 66 22.69 -2.63 -9.53
CA GLU A 66 21.40 -1.96 -9.76
C GLU A 66 20.35 -2.92 -10.32
N ILE A 67 20.68 -3.66 -11.39
CA ILE A 67 19.74 -4.64 -11.98
C ILE A 67 19.40 -5.74 -10.97
N ARG A 68 20.38 -6.19 -10.17
CA ARG A 68 20.13 -7.16 -9.11
C ARG A 68 19.12 -6.65 -8.08
N ASP A 69 19.21 -5.38 -7.71
CA ASP A 69 18.30 -4.77 -6.75
C ASP A 69 16.91 -4.54 -7.36
N ASP A 70 16.81 -4.20 -8.65
CA ASP A 70 15.54 -4.19 -9.39
C ASP A 70 14.86 -5.56 -9.38
N VAL A 71 15.60 -6.64 -9.67
CA VAL A 71 15.06 -8.01 -9.65
C VAL A 71 14.60 -8.43 -8.25
N LYS A 72 15.31 -8.02 -7.19
CA LYS A 72 14.87 -8.25 -5.80
C LYS A 72 13.58 -7.49 -5.47
N ASN A 73 13.46 -6.24 -5.94
CA ASN A 73 12.25 -5.44 -5.77
C ASN A 73 11.06 -6.08 -6.51
N ASN A 74 11.26 -6.51 -7.76
CA ASN A 74 10.27 -7.25 -8.53
C ASN A 74 9.81 -8.52 -7.79
N THR A 75 10.76 -9.31 -7.27
CA THR A 75 10.46 -10.55 -6.53
C THR A 75 9.64 -10.27 -5.28
N SER A 76 9.95 -9.17 -4.57
CA SER A 76 9.23 -8.76 -3.37
C SER A 76 7.80 -8.31 -3.70
N ALA A 77 7.62 -7.56 -4.78
CA ALA A 77 6.30 -7.17 -5.27
C ALA A 77 5.45 -8.39 -5.68
N LEU A 78 6.04 -9.36 -6.39
CA LEU A 78 5.35 -10.59 -6.79
C LEU A 78 4.88 -11.40 -5.57
N ARG A 79 5.73 -11.56 -4.54
CA ARG A 79 5.34 -12.26 -3.30
C ARG A 79 4.20 -11.56 -2.56
N TYR A 80 4.23 -10.24 -2.52
CA TYR A 80 3.17 -9.45 -1.92
C TYR A 80 1.82 -9.70 -2.63
N LEU A 81 1.81 -9.65 -3.97
CA LEU A 81 0.60 -9.91 -4.77
C LEU A 81 0.17 -11.39 -4.72
N GLU A 82 1.12 -12.32 -4.64
CA GLU A 82 0.85 -13.74 -4.53
C GLU A 82 -0.01 -14.05 -3.30
N THR A 83 0.20 -13.33 -2.20
CA THR A 83 -0.59 -13.45 -0.96
C THR A 83 -2.08 -13.20 -1.19
N ILE A 84 -2.44 -12.31 -2.14
CA ILE A 84 -3.83 -12.09 -2.56
C ILE A 84 -4.30 -13.25 -3.43
N SER A 85 -3.51 -13.65 -4.45
CA SER A 85 -3.89 -14.73 -5.36
C SER A 85 -4.03 -16.10 -4.70
N GLN A 86 -3.33 -16.33 -3.57
CA GLN A 86 -3.44 -17.58 -2.81
C GLN A 86 -4.86 -17.81 -2.25
N LEU A 87 -5.69 -16.76 -2.17
CA LEU A 87 -7.11 -16.90 -1.85
C LEU A 87 -7.88 -17.74 -2.88
N GLU A 88 -7.36 -17.93 -4.11
CA GLU A 88 -7.89 -18.87 -5.10
C GLU A 88 -8.09 -20.27 -4.51
N ASN A 89 -7.16 -20.73 -3.66
CA ASN A 89 -7.24 -22.04 -3.02
C ASN A 89 -8.51 -22.19 -2.15
N SER A 90 -8.92 -21.14 -1.45
CA SER A 90 -10.13 -21.16 -0.63
C SER A 90 -11.39 -21.31 -1.49
N PHE A 91 -11.41 -20.72 -2.68
CA PHE A 91 -12.53 -20.90 -3.62
C PHE A 91 -12.55 -22.29 -4.24
N THR A 92 -11.39 -22.87 -4.54
CA THR A 92 -11.28 -24.25 -5.02
C THR A 92 -11.83 -25.22 -3.98
N VAL A 93 -11.37 -25.12 -2.73
CA VAL A 93 -11.87 -25.96 -1.62
C VAL A 93 -13.37 -25.80 -1.41
N LEU A 94 -13.89 -24.56 -1.47
CA LEU A 94 -15.33 -24.33 -1.38
C LEU A 94 -16.10 -25.01 -2.53
N THR A 95 -15.59 -24.91 -3.75
CA THR A 95 -16.21 -25.50 -4.95
C THR A 95 -16.23 -27.02 -4.87
N GLU A 96 -15.12 -27.63 -4.43
CA GLU A 96 -15.02 -29.06 -4.18
C GLU A 96 -16.02 -29.52 -3.13
N ASN A 97 -16.07 -28.86 -1.97
CA ASN A 97 -17.01 -29.19 -0.89
C ASN A 97 -18.48 -29.10 -1.33
N VAL A 98 -18.85 -28.05 -2.08
CA VAL A 98 -20.21 -27.88 -2.63
C VAL A 98 -20.55 -29.02 -3.59
N THR A 99 -19.61 -29.36 -4.47
CA THR A 99 -19.79 -30.42 -5.47
C THR A 99 -19.90 -31.80 -4.81
N GLU A 100 -18.98 -32.10 -3.89
CA GLU A 100 -18.96 -33.35 -3.13
C GLU A 100 -20.25 -33.53 -2.33
N THR A 101 -20.68 -32.50 -1.59
CA THR A 101 -21.94 -32.53 -0.83
C THR A 101 -23.13 -32.79 -1.76
N SER A 102 -23.17 -32.16 -2.93
CA SER A 102 -24.24 -32.39 -3.92
C SER A 102 -24.26 -33.84 -4.42
N VAL A 103 -23.09 -34.44 -4.69
CA VAL A 103 -22.99 -35.82 -5.16
C VAL A 103 -23.35 -36.81 -4.06
N GLN A 104 -22.79 -36.63 -2.86
CA GLN A 104 -23.06 -37.49 -1.70
C GLN A 104 -24.55 -37.50 -1.35
N LEU A 105 -25.18 -36.33 -1.23
CA LEU A 105 -26.61 -36.22 -0.90
C LEU A 105 -27.56 -36.73 -2.00
N SER A 106 -27.06 -36.89 -3.23
CA SER A 106 -27.82 -37.48 -4.35
C SER A 106 -27.69 -39.00 -4.42
N ALA A 107 -26.81 -39.61 -3.62
CA ALA A 107 -26.58 -41.04 -3.66
C ALA A 107 -27.82 -41.83 -3.19
N PRO A 108 -28.16 -42.95 -3.85
CA PRO A 108 -29.22 -43.82 -3.38
C PRO A 108 -28.90 -44.31 -1.95
N LYS A 109 -29.86 -44.18 -1.03
CA LYS A 109 -29.79 -44.59 0.40
C LYS A 109 -29.06 -43.64 1.36
N GLU A 110 -28.64 -42.45 0.93
CA GLU A 110 -28.13 -41.44 1.87
C GLU A 110 -29.20 -41.05 2.91
N LEU A 111 -30.45 -40.98 2.46
CA LEU A 111 -31.62 -40.86 3.32
C LEU A 111 -32.40 -42.17 3.33
N LYS A 112 -32.89 -42.57 4.52
CA LYS A 112 -33.72 -43.78 4.66
C LYS A 112 -35.02 -43.63 3.88
N ASP A 113 -35.42 -44.67 3.15
CA ASP A 113 -36.67 -44.71 2.37
C ASP A 113 -37.91 -44.31 3.19
N GLU A 114 -37.96 -44.67 4.48
CA GLU A 114 -39.03 -44.25 5.38
C GLU A 114 -39.23 -42.73 5.45
N VAL A 115 -38.15 -41.95 5.35
CA VAL A 115 -38.23 -40.48 5.37
C VAL A 115 -38.83 -39.97 4.07
N HIS A 116 -38.43 -40.53 2.92
CA HIS A 116 -39.02 -40.19 1.62
C HIS A 116 -40.52 -40.49 1.55
N VAL A 117 -40.97 -41.56 2.24
CA VAL A 117 -42.40 -41.90 2.34
C VAL A 117 -43.14 -40.96 3.31
N LYS A 118 -42.53 -40.59 4.43
CA LYS A 118 -43.19 -39.84 5.52
C LYS A 118 -43.09 -38.32 5.40
N LYS A 119 -42.17 -37.78 4.57
CA LYS A 119 -41.85 -36.34 4.50
C LYS A 119 -41.64 -35.90 3.05
N GLU A 120 -42.38 -34.86 2.65
CA GLU A 120 -42.15 -34.17 1.38
C GLU A 120 -41.08 -33.06 1.58
N LEU A 121 -39.82 -33.36 1.26
CA LEU A 121 -38.68 -32.47 1.54
C LEU A 121 -38.20 -31.66 0.33
N THR A 122 -38.81 -31.80 -0.85
CA THR A 122 -38.36 -31.16 -2.09
C THR A 122 -38.22 -29.64 -1.94
N SER A 123 -39.19 -28.98 -1.30
CA SER A 123 -39.13 -27.54 -1.03
C SER A 123 -38.05 -27.19 0.00
N ASN A 124 -37.87 -27.99 1.04
CA ASN A 124 -36.81 -27.79 2.04
C ASN A 124 -35.41 -27.93 1.43
N VAL A 125 -35.18 -28.96 0.61
CA VAL A 125 -33.90 -29.15 -0.11
C VAL A 125 -33.61 -27.94 -1.00
N LYS A 126 -34.60 -27.47 -1.75
CA LYS A 126 -34.49 -26.24 -2.57
C LYS A 126 -34.14 -25.02 -1.71
N SER A 127 -34.82 -24.84 -0.56
CA SER A 127 -34.55 -23.73 0.36
C SER A 127 -33.14 -23.78 0.95
N CYS A 128 -32.64 -24.96 1.33
CA CYS A 128 -31.27 -25.12 1.83
C CYS A 128 -30.23 -24.71 0.78
N TRP A 129 -30.38 -25.17 -0.47
CA TRP A 129 -29.48 -24.77 -1.56
C TRP A 129 -29.59 -23.28 -1.92
N THR A 130 -30.81 -22.72 -1.86
CA THR A 130 -31.02 -21.28 -2.03
C THR A 130 -30.30 -20.48 -0.96
N TYR A 131 -30.33 -20.95 0.29
CA TYR A 131 -29.59 -20.33 1.40
C TYR A 131 -28.07 -20.40 1.19
N VAL A 132 -27.52 -21.54 0.77
CA VAL A 132 -26.08 -21.65 0.44
C VAL A 132 -25.68 -20.66 -0.66
N SER A 133 -26.49 -20.53 -1.72
CA SER A 133 -26.27 -19.53 -2.77
C SER A 133 -26.31 -18.10 -2.24
N GLN A 134 -27.24 -17.80 -1.33
CA GLN A 134 -27.33 -16.52 -0.64
C GLN A 134 -26.06 -16.24 0.19
N LEU A 135 -25.52 -17.22 0.92
CA LEU A 135 -24.25 -17.06 1.65
C LEU A 135 -23.09 -16.69 0.73
N ALA A 136 -23.00 -17.30 -0.46
CA ALA A 136 -21.98 -16.95 -1.45
C ALA A 136 -22.11 -15.48 -1.91
N ARG A 137 -23.33 -14.98 -2.11
CA ARG A 137 -23.58 -13.55 -2.41
C ARG A 137 -23.14 -12.64 -1.26
N LEU A 138 -23.40 -13.03 -0.01
CA LEU A 138 -22.96 -12.25 1.15
C LEU A 138 -21.43 -12.24 1.28
N SER A 139 -20.76 -13.35 0.98
CA SER A 139 -19.30 -13.40 0.94
C SER A 139 -18.70 -12.41 -0.07
N GLN A 140 -19.36 -12.16 -1.22
CA GLN A 140 -18.91 -11.15 -2.18
C GLN A 140 -18.87 -9.73 -1.58
N VAL A 141 -19.81 -9.40 -0.69
CA VAL A 141 -19.81 -8.12 0.04
C VAL A 141 -18.57 -8.03 0.93
N HIS A 142 -18.25 -9.09 1.67
CA HIS A 142 -17.07 -9.13 2.54
C HIS A 142 -15.76 -9.11 1.75
N ILE A 143 -15.69 -9.78 0.61
CA ILE A 143 -14.54 -9.73 -0.31
C ILE A 143 -14.31 -8.30 -0.80
N ARG A 144 -15.37 -7.60 -1.21
CA ARG A 144 -15.27 -6.20 -1.63
C ARG A 144 -14.77 -5.31 -0.50
N ASN A 145 -15.35 -5.44 0.69
CA ASN A 145 -14.93 -4.66 1.86
C ASN A 145 -13.46 -4.92 2.23
N ALA A 146 -13.01 -6.17 2.18
CA ALA A 146 -11.61 -6.54 2.42
C ALA A 146 -10.67 -5.97 1.35
N ALA A 147 -11.09 -5.99 0.08
CA ALA A 147 -10.34 -5.39 -1.01
C ALA A 147 -10.22 -3.87 -0.85
N ASP A 148 -11.33 -3.18 -0.60
CA ASP A 148 -11.37 -1.73 -0.39
C ASP A 148 -10.48 -1.33 0.81
N TYR A 149 -10.59 -2.04 1.94
CA TYR A 149 -9.75 -1.86 3.12
C TYR A 149 -8.25 -2.02 2.82
N HIS A 150 -7.88 -3.11 2.16
CA HIS A 150 -6.48 -3.41 1.84
C HIS A 150 -5.90 -2.41 0.83
N GLN A 151 -6.62 -2.11 -0.24
CA GLN A 151 -6.21 -1.16 -1.28
C GLN A 151 -6.00 0.24 -0.70
N PHE A 152 -6.90 0.69 0.18
CA PHE A 152 -6.74 1.96 0.88
C PHE A 152 -5.44 2.00 1.70
N HIS A 153 -5.21 1.00 2.56
CA HIS A 153 -4.01 1.00 3.40
C HIS A 153 -2.71 0.84 2.59
N HIS A 154 -2.75 0.10 1.48
CA HIS A 154 -1.65 0.01 0.54
C HIS A 154 -1.36 1.38 -0.10
N ALA A 155 -2.38 2.09 -0.57
CA ALA A 155 -2.22 3.42 -1.15
C ALA A 155 -1.68 4.45 -0.15
N VAL A 156 -2.10 4.39 1.11
CA VAL A 156 -1.51 5.22 2.18
C VAL A 156 -0.02 4.90 2.37
N ASN A 157 0.35 3.61 2.42
CA ASN A 157 1.76 3.20 2.53
C ASN A 157 2.60 3.73 1.36
N GLU A 158 2.08 3.65 0.13
CA GLU A 158 2.76 4.11 -1.08
C GLU A 158 2.95 5.63 -1.07
N ALA A 159 1.93 6.39 -0.64
CA ALA A 159 2.02 7.84 -0.49
C ALA A 159 3.06 8.23 0.59
N GLU A 160 3.06 7.55 1.74
CA GLU A 160 4.06 7.77 2.81
C GLU A 160 5.48 7.45 2.34
N ALA A 161 5.67 6.33 1.63
CA ALA A 161 6.97 5.95 1.07
C ALA A 161 7.44 6.96 0.01
N SER A 162 6.54 7.39 -0.87
CA SER A 162 6.83 8.41 -1.90
C SER A 162 7.25 9.72 -1.27
N LEU A 163 6.53 10.17 -0.23
CA LEU A 163 6.85 11.38 0.51
C LEU A 163 8.23 11.32 1.16
N LYS A 164 8.53 10.21 1.87
CA LYS A 164 9.84 9.96 2.47
C LYS A 164 10.96 9.97 1.43
N ALA A 165 10.74 9.34 0.28
CA ALA A 165 11.70 9.32 -0.82
C ALA A 165 12.00 10.73 -1.33
N ARG A 166 10.97 11.58 -1.47
CA ARG A 166 11.15 12.98 -1.90
C ARG A 166 11.94 13.81 -0.92
N VAL A 167 11.63 13.72 0.38
CA VAL A 167 12.42 14.39 1.42
C VAL A 167 13.86 13.89 1.43
N ARG A 168 14.08 12.58 1.23
CA ARG A 168 15.42 12.01 1.17
C ARG A 168 16.24 12.56 -0.01
N MET A 169 15.63 12.80 -1.17
CA MET A 169 16.31 13.36 -2.35
C MET A 169 16.84 14.78 -2.11
N THR A 170 16.27 15.54 -1.16
CA THR A 170 16.74 16.90 -0.84
C THR A 170 17.82 16.95 0.22
N GLU A 171 18.21 15.82 0.80
CA GLU A 171 19.32 15.77 1.75
C GLU A 171 20.65 16.13 1.06
N PRO A 172 21.54 16.92 1.70
CA PRO A 172 22.80 17.36 1.08
C PRO A 172 23.63 16.21 0.49
N ARG A 173 23.69 15.07 1.19
CA ARG A 173 24.40 13.86 0.75
C ARG A 173 23.84 13.21 -0.52
N ASN A 174 22.57 13.42 -0.82
CA ASN A 174 21.89 12.86 -1.99
C ASN A 174 21.70 13.93 -3.10
N SER A 175 21.87 15.20 -2.76
CA SER A 175 21.77 16.30 -3.70
C SER A 175 22.92 16.28 -4.70
N ARG A 176 22.60 16.47 -5.98
CA ARG A 176 23.60 16.54 -7.04
C ARG A 176 24.48 17.77 -6.83
N ALA A 177 25.80 17.57 -6.77
CA ALA A 177 26.78 18.64 -6.83
C ALA A 177 26.69 19.32 -8.20
N LEU A 178 26.26 20.57 -8.22
CA LEU A 178 26.12 21.38 -9.43
C LEU A 178 27.08 22.56 -9.36
N PRO A 179 28.05 22.69 -10.29
CA PRO A 179 28.87 23.88 -10.40
C PRO A 179 27.99 25.12 -10.58
N ALA A 180 28.30 26.18 -9.82
CA ALA A 180 27.59 27.44 -9.85
C ALA A 180 27.88 28.19 -11.16
N THR A 181 27.04 27.99 -12.18
CA THR A 181 27.18 28.63 -13.50
C THR A 181 25.80 29.02 -14.02
N LEU A 182 25.72 30.09 -14.80
CA LEU A 182 24.44 30.53 -15.41
C LEU A 182 23.71 29.41 -16.17
N LYS A 183 24.45 28.53 -16.86
CA LYS A 183 23.89 27.38 -17.59
C LYS A 183 23.21 26.36 -16.67
N ASN A 184 23.71 26.19 -15.45
CA ASN A 184 23.20 25.21 -14.51
C ASN A 184 22.00 25.73 -13.69
N CYS A 185 21.69 27.04 -13.75
CA CYS A 185 20.48 27.60 -13.15
C CYS A 185 19.20 26.95 -13.69
N THR A 186 19.15 26.61 -14.99
CA THR A 186 17.97 25.95 -15.58
C THR A 186 17.78 24.53 -15.07
N ILE A 187 18.87 23.82 -14.72
CA ILE A 187 18.81 22.49 -14.12
C ILE A 187 18.19 22.61 -12.72
N LEU A 188 18.69 23.54 -11.90
CA LEU A 188 18.16 23.78 -10.56
C LEU A 188 16.67 24.20 -10.59
N ALA A 189 16.30 25.07 -11.53
CA ALA A 189 14.91 25.48 -11.73
C ALA A 189 14.00 24.30 -12.13
N ASN A 190 14.50 23.37 -12.96
CA ASN A 190 13.76 22.17 -13.34
C ASN A 190 13.62 21.21 -12.15
N GLU A 191 14.67 20.97 -11.38
CA GLU A 191 14.63 20.15 -10.15
C GLU A 191 13.58 20.68 -9.16
N LEU A 192 13.55 22.00 -8.92
CA LEU A 192 12.54 22.62 -8.05
C LEU A 192 11.13 22.46 -8.59
N ARG A 193 10.94 22.60 -9.90
CA ARG A 193 9.64 22.40 -10.54
C ARG A 193 9.17 20.95 -10.42
N GLU A 194 10.07 19.98 -10.56
CA GLU A 194 9.76 18.56 -10.37
C GLU A 194 9.36 18.27 -8.91
N HIS A 195 10.09 18.81 -7.94
CA HIS A 195 9.73 18.69 -6.52
C HIS A 195 8.36 19.30 -6.23
N LEU A 196 8.08 20.51 -6.73
CA LEU A 196 6.78 21.16 -6.58
C LEU A 196 5.65 20.33 -7.18
N ASN A 197 5.78 19.91 -8.44
CA ASN A 197 4.76 19.13 -9.13
C ASN A 197 4.46 17.82 -8.40
N HIS A 198 5.50 17.14 -7.89
CA HIS A 198 5.30 15.90 -7.16
C HIS A 198 4.64 16.12 -5.80
N MET A 199 4.96 17.21 -5.10
CA MET A 199 4.30 17.56 -3.84
C MET A 199 2.84 17.96 -4.04
N ILE A 200 2.51 18.69 -5.12
CA ILE A 200 1.12 18.98 -5.51
C ILE A 200 0.36 17.66 -5.75
N HIS A 201 0.95 16.72 -6.47
CA HIS A 201 0.36 15.40 -6.69
C HIS A 201 0.12 14.64 -5.37
N LEU A 202 1.13 14.58 -4.49
CA LEU A 202 1.00 13.90 -3.19
C LEU A 202 -0.04 14.56 -2.28
N TRP A 203 -0.15 15.89 -2.30
CA TRP A 203 -1.20 16.62 -1.57
C TRP A 203 -2.60 16.33 -2.10
N GLY A 204 -2.77 16.30 -3.43
CA GLY A 204 -4.04 15.88 -4.04
C GLY A 204 -4.40 14.45 -3.67
N ARG A 205 -3.41 13.53 -3.74
CA ARG A 205 -3.60 12.13 -3.38
C ARG A 205 -3.98 11.94 -1.91
N SER A 206 -3.36 12.67 -0.99
CA SER A 206 -3.70 12.61 0.44
C SER A 206 -5.10 13.17 0.74
N GLY A 207 -5.56 14.17 -0.03
CA GLY A 207 -6.94 14.64 0.01
C GLY A 207 -7.94 13.56 -0.42
N ASN A 208 -7.69 12.88 -1.53
CA ASN A 208 -8.55 11.79 -2.00
C ASN A 208 -8.59 10.63 -0.99
N LEU A 209 -7.43 10.26 -0.42
CA LEU A 209 -7.37 9.21 0.61
C LEU A 209 -8.18 9.58 1.86
N LEU A 210 -8.17 10.85 2.29
CA LEU A 210 -9.01 11.29 3.39
C LEU A 210 -10.50 11.12 3.09
N GLU A 211 -10.95 11.46 1.89
CA GLU A 211 -12.36 11.25 1.49
C GLU A 211 -12.71 9.77 1.38
N GLU A 212 -11.81 8.95 0.83
CA GLU A 212 -11.96 7.49 0.75
C GLU A 212 -12.07 6.84 2.14
N SER A 213 -11.26 7.30 3.11
CA SER A 213 -11.18 6.74 4.46
C SER A 213 -12.53 6.70 5.21
N ARG A 214 -13.43 7.65 4.91
CA ARG A 214 -14.77 7.73 5.51
C ARG A 214 -15.70 6.60 5.09
N ARG A 215 -15.33 5.84 4.05
CA ARG A 215 -16.11 4.71 3.52
C ARG A 215 -15.47 3.36 3.81
N ILE A 216 -14.25 3.35 4.33
CA ILE A 216 -13.54 2.13 4.70
C ILE A 216 -14.17 1.56 5.95
N VAL A 217 -14.52 0.28 5.92
CA VAL A 217 -15.11 -0.43 7.05
C VAL A 217 -14.03 -1.16 7.84
N PRO A 218 -14.18 -1.34 9.17
CA PRO A 218 -13.14 -1.91 10.03
C PRO A 218 -13.11 -3.44 9.92
N VAL A 219 -12.52 -3.94 8.83
CA VAL A 219 -12.41 -5.39 8.55
C VAL A 219 -11.68 -6.12 9.68
N HIS A 220 -10.71 -5.46 10.32
CA HIS A 220 -9.97 -6.02 11.45
C HIS A 220 -10.88 -6.39 12.64
N LEU A 221 -11.99 -5.68 12.86
CA LEU A 221 -12.92 -5.99 13.95
C LEU A 221 -13.62 -7.32 13.72
N ARG A 222 -13.74 -7.81 12.48
CA ARG A 222 -14.32 -9.13 12.18
C ARG A 222 -13.45 -10.28 12.71
N LEU A 223 -12.16 -10.03 12.94
CA LEU A 223 -11.17 -11.04 13.31
C LEU A 223 -11.02 -11.17 14.83
N GLY A 224 -12.14 -11.29 15.55
CA GLY A 224 -12.13 -11.40 17.01
C GLY A 224 -11.90 -10.06 17.73
N GLY A 225 -12.16 -8.94 17.05
CA GLY A 225 -11.94 -7.59 17.58
C GLY A 225 -13.02 -7.07 18.53
N VAL A 226 -14.02 -7.89 18.91
CA VAL A 226 -15.13 -7.46 19.78
C VAL A 226 -15.28 -8.38 20.99
N ILE A 227 -15.23 -7.79 22.19
CA ILE A 227 -15.42 -8.47 23.49
C ILE A 227 -16.34 -7.63 24.35
N ASP A 228 -17.32 -8.26 25.02
CA ASP A 228 -18.32 -7.60 25.89
C ASP A 228 -19.01 -6.39 25.24
N GLY A 229 -19.19 -6.50 23.92
CA GLY A 229 -19.81 -5.50 23.06
C GLY A 229 -19.02 -4.22 22.86
N LEU A 230 -17.69 -4.29 23.00
CA LEU A 230 -16.75 -3.21 22.76
C LEU A 230 -15.63 -3.64 21.81
N SER A 231 -15.16 -2.70 20.99
CA SER A 231 -13.97 -2.89 20.16
C SER A 231 -12.72 -3.09 21.02
N THR A 232 -11.81 -3.92 20.51
CA THR A 232 -10.53 -4.25 21.14
C THR A 232 -9.40 -4.02 20.14
N ASN A 233 -8.19 -3.78 20.64
CA ASN A 233 -7.03 -3.38 19.83
C ASN A 233 -7.24 -2.07 19.04
N THR A 234 -8.17 -1.23 19.50
CA THR A 234 -8.38 0.15 19.03
C THR A 234 -7.92 1.12 20.12
N GLU A 235 -7.56 2.35 19.77
CA GLU A 235 -7.12 3.36 20.75
C GLU A 235 -8.19 3.69 21.80
N SER A 236 -9.45 3.57 21.43
CA SER A 236 -10.60 3.76 22.32
C SER A 236 -11.59 2.62 22.12
N ALA A 237 -12.00 2.00 23.22
CA ALA A 237 -13.02 0.96 23.21
C ALA A 237 -14.38 1.61 22.90
N SER A 238 -15.06 1.09 21.89
CA SER A 238 -16.35 1.65 21.42
C SER A 238 -17.37 0.54 21.14
N PRO A 239 -18.67 0.78 21.35
CA PRO A 239 -19.69 -0.20 20.96
C PRO A 239 -19.63 -0.51 19.48
N VAL A 240 -19.71 -1.80 19.12
CA VAL A 240 -19.67 -2.23 17.72
C VAL A 240 -21.07 -2.62 17.27
N MET A 241 -21.57 -1.89 16.27
CA MET A 241 -22.84 -2.17 15.60
C MET A 241 -22.60 -2.95 14.31
N ALA A 242 -23.51 -3.87 14.00
CA ALA A 242 -23.51 -4.58 12.73
C ALA A 242 -24.91 -4.55 12.13
N ARG A 243 -24.97 -4.52 10.81
CA ARG A 243 -26.19 -4.57 10.02
C ARG A 243 -26.39 -5.96 9.44
N MET A 244 -27.61 -6.45 9.49
CA MET A 244 -28.00 -7.70 8.84
C MET A 244 -27.98 -7.54 7.31
N LEU A 245 -27.21 -8.37 6.62
CA LEU A 245 -27.14 -8.40 5.15
C LEU A 245 -28.25 -9.24 4.50
N THR A 246 -28.99 -10.01 5.30
CA THR A 246 -30.11 -10.85 4.87
C THR A 246 -31.07 -11.03 6.02
N SER A 247 -32.34 -11.25 5.71
CA SER A 247 -33.32 -11.65 6.73
C SER A 247 -33.03 -13.07 7.23
N LEU A 248 -33.21 -13.30 8.53
CA LEU A 248 -32.89 -14.56 9.19
C LEU A 248 -33.89 -14.83 10.30
N THR A 249 -34.53 -15.99 10.25
CA THR A 249 -35.49 -16.45 11.26
C THR A 249 -34.92 -17.69 11.93
N GLY A 250 -34.66 -17.58 13.23
CA GLY A 250 -34.29 -18.69 14.09
C GLY A 250 -35.44 -19.13 14.99
N PRO A 251 -35.20 -20.09 15.89
CA PRO A 251 -36.24 -20.59 16.81
C PRO A 251 -36.82 -19.49 17.71
N ASN A 252 -35.97 -18.54 18.13
CA ASN A 252 -36.30 -17.53 19.15
C ASN A 252 -36.00 -16.10 18.68
N TYR A 253 -35.72 -15.89 17.39
CA TYR A 253 -35.42 -14.58 16.83
C TYR A 253 -35.90 -14.47 15.39
N GLU A 254 -36.25 -13.25 15.00
CA GLU A 254 -36.52 -12.88 13.61
C GLU A 254 -35.80 -11.56 13.37
N LEU A 255 -34.89 -11.55 12.40
CA LEU A 255 -34.08 -10.39 12.07
C LEU A 255 -34.27 -10.06 10.61
N LYS A 256 -34.51 -8.78 10.31
CA LYS A 256 -34.75 -8.32 8.95
C LYS A 256 -33.45 -7.86 8.30
N GLU A 257 -33.40 -7.98 6.98
CA GLU A 257 -32.34 -7.33 6.20
C GLU A 257 -32.33 -5.82 6.50
N GLY A 258 -31.13 -5.29 6.73
CA GLY A 258 -30.92 -3.89 7.10
C GLY A 258 -31.08 -3.59 8.60
N GLU A 259 -31.55 -4.53 9.41
CA GLU A 259 -31.66 -4.34 10.86
C GLU A 259 -30.29 -4.23 11.52
N GLU A 260 -30.14 -3.28 12.45
CA GLU A 260 -28.92 -3.07 13.21
C GLU A 260 -28.96 -3.83 14.53
N VAL A 261 -27.89 -4.55 14.82
CA VAL A 261 -27.69 -5.33 16.04
C VAL A 261 -26.35 -4.96 16.67
N ARG A 262 -26.30 -5.00 18.00
CA ARG A 262 -25.04 -4.78 18.72
C ARG A 262 -24.26 -6.09 18.76
N VAL A 263 -23.02 -6.10 18.28
CA VAL A 263 -22.13 -7.24 18.42
C VAL A 263 -21.68 -7.32 19.87
N ILE A 264 -21.81 -8.49 20.51
CA ILE A 264 -21.39 -8.73 21.91
C ILE A 264 -20.04 -9.44 21.94
N SER A 265 -19.86 -10.51 21.17
CA SER A 265 -18.58 -11.20 21.05
C SER A 265 -18.46 -11.87 19.70
N ASN A 266 -17.27 -11.76 19.10
CA ASN A 266 -16.85 -12.55 17.95
C ASN A 266 -15.51 -13.26 18.17
N LYS A 267 -15.09 -13.37 19.43
CA LYS A 267 -13.81 -13.99 19.80
C LYS A 267 -13.88 -15.51 19.84
N ASP A 268 -15.01 -16.04 20.31
CA ASP A 268 -15.14 -17.46 20.66
C ASP A 268 -15.38 -18.36 19.44
N ASP A 269 -16.02 -17.84 18.39
CA ASP A 269 -16.33 -18.57 17.16
C ASP A 269 -16.33 -17.61 15.95
N GLN A 270 -15.56 -17.95 14.92
CA GLN A 270 -15.44 -17.15 13.70
C GLN A 270 -16.66 -17.30 12.78
N HIS A 271 -17.39 -18.42 12.87
CA HIS A 271 -18.56 -18.71 12.04
C HIS A 271 -19.83 -18.11 12.61
N PHE A 272 -19.92 -18.01 13.94
CA PHE A 272 -21.11 -17.51 14.64
C PHE A 272 -20.75 -16.43 15.65
N TRP A 273 -21.35 -15.26 15.48
CA TRP A 273 -21.16 -14.14 16.41
C TRP A 273 -22.33 -14.06 17.38
N THR A 274 -22.01 -13.63 18.60
CA THR A 274 -23.01 -13.35 19.62
C THR A 274 -23.43 -11.89 19.48
N VAL A 275 -24.72 -11.65 19.30
CA VAL A 275 -25.29 -10.30 19.15
C VAL A 275 -26.44 -10.08 20.11
N GLN A 276 -26.66 -8.82 20.48
CA GLN A 276 -27.84 -8.38 21.20
C GLN A 276 -28.91 -7.94 20.21
N THR A 277 -30.07 -8.57 20.32
CA THR A 277 -31.30 -8.23 19.58
C THR A 277 -32.34 -7.69 20.56
N ASN A 278 -33.47 -7.21 20.03
CA ASN A 278 -34.63 -6.80 20.85
C ASN A 278 -35.20 -7.96 21.68
N ASN A 279 -35.01 -9.21 21.24
CA ASN A 279 -35.55 -10.41 21.90
C ASN A 279 -34.51 -11.11 22.80
N GLY A 280 -33.32 -10.53 22.96
CA GLY A 280 -32.24 -11.09 23.78
C GLY A 280 -30.96 -11.35 23.01
N ILE A 281 -30.05 -12.08 23.64
CA ILE A 281 -28.73 -12.42 23.10
C ILE A 281 -28.84 -13.71 22.30
N VAL A 282 -28.40 -13.67 21.04
CA VAL A 282 -28.47 -14.82 20.12
C VAL A 282 -27.18 -14.97 19.33
N LYS A 283 -26.94 -16.19 18.83
CA LYS A 283 -25.83 -16.49 17.91
C LYS A 283 -26.30 -16.46 16.46
N ILE A 284 -25.56 -15.76 15.61
CA ILE A 284 -25.89 -15.54 14.20
C ILE A 284 -24.67 -15.86 13.34
N PRO A 285 -24.84 -16.48 12.15
CA PRO A 285 -23.76 -16.63 11.18
C PRO A 285 -23.06 -15.29 10.88
N SER A 286 -21.74 -15.24 11.07
CA SER A 286 -20.94 -14.02 10.95
C SER A 286 -20.95 -13.42 9.54
N VAL A 287 -21.11 -14.26 8.52
CA VAL A 287 -21.25 -13.85 7.11
C VAL A 287 -22.52 -13.03 6.85
N CYS A 288 -23.55 -13.16 7.70
CA CYS A 288 -24.79 -12.39 7.60
C CYS A 288 -24.69 -11.00 8.23
N LEU A 289 -23.58 -10.68 8.91
CA LEU A 289 -23.38 -9.44 9.64
C LEU A 289 -22.36 -8.55 8.94
N TRP A 290 -22.67 -7.27 8.80
CA TRP A 290 -21.78 -6.25 8.25
C TRP A 290 -21.55 -5.11 9.25
N ILE A 291 -20.30 -4.93 9.68
CA ILE A 291 -19.90 -3.76 10.48
C ILE A 291 -19.79 -2.58 9.50
N SER A 292 -20.76 -1.67 9.53
CA SER A 292 -20.89 -0.58 8.56
C SER A 292 -20.28 0.74 8.98
N ASP A 293 -19.94 0.88 10.26
CA ASP A 293 -19.33 2.11 10.75
C ASP A 293 -17.98 2.34 10.08
N PRO A 294 -17.59 3.60 9.80
CA PRO A 294 -16.26 3.90 9.26
C PRO A 294 -15.16 3.43 10.20
N ASP A 295 -14.06 2.94 9.63
CA ASP A 295 -12.87 2.61 10.38
C ASP A 295 -12.17 3.90 10.85
N LEU A 296 -12.27 4.18 12.14
CA LEU A 296 -11.65 5.35 12.76
C LEU A 296 -10.12 5.35 12.58
N GLU A 297 -9.48 4.17 12.53
CA GLU A 297 -8.04 4.07 12.30
C GLU A 297 -7.69 4.47 10.86
N ALA A 298 -8.51 4.09 9.87
CA ALA A 298 -8.33 4.52 8.48
C ALA A 298 -8.45 6.05 8.33
N VAL A 299 -9.43 6.65 9.00
CA VAL A 299 -9.61 8.11 9.02
C VAL A 299 -8.42 8.79 9.68
N LYS A 300 -8.03 8.35 10.88
CA LYS A 300 -6.88 8.89 11.61
C LYS A 300 -5.60 8.81 10.77
N ARG A 301 -5.37 7.67 10.14
CA ARG A 301 -4.19 7.45 9.30
C ARG A 301 -4.13 8.41 8.11
N SER A 302 -5.28 8.76 7.52
CA SER A 302 -5.37 9.76 6.44
C SER A 302 -5.10 11.18 6.92
N VAL A 303 -5.58 11.53 8.11
CA VAL A 303 -5.27 12.84 8.74
C VAL A 303 -3.77 12.97 8.97
N ILE A 304 -3.15 11.95 9.57
CA ILE A 304 -1.69 11.91 9.81
C ILE A 304 -0.90 12.02 8.50
N LEU A 305 -1.34 11.35 7.43
CA LEU A 305 -0.69 11.47 6.12
C LEU A 305 -0.69 12.92 5.62
N ARG A 306 -1.78 13.66 5.82
CA ARG A 306 -1.88 15.07 5.41
C ARG A 306 -0.95 15.97 6.22
N GLU A 307 -0.88 15.75 7.53
CA GLU A 307 0.08 16.45 8.40
C GLU A 307 1.51 16.22 7.93
N LYS A 308 1.88 14.96 7.68
CA LYS A 308 3.20 14.61 7.13
C LYS A 308 3.47 15.29 5.78
N CYS A 309 2.46 15.41 4.90
CA CYS A 309 2.62 16.13 3.64
C CYS A 309 3.00 17.60 3.85
N ILE A 310 2.40 18.27 4.84
CA ILE A 310 2.70 19.67 5.20
C ILE A 310 4.12 19.74 5.76
N GLU A 311 4.44 18.93 6.76
CA GLU A 311 5.78 18.91 7.38
C GLU A 311 6.89 18.65 6.34
N SER A 312 6.65 17.71 5.43
CA SER A 312 7.59 17.37 4.36
C SER A 312 7.72 18.48 3.32
N TRP A 313 6.63 19.21 3.04
CA TRP A 313 6.66 20.38 2.17
C TRP A 313 7.51 21.48 2.78
N ASP A 314 7.29 21.81 4.05
CA ASP A 314 8.05 22.85 4.75
C ASP A 314 9.54 22.51 4.77
N LEU A 315 9.89 21.27 5.12
CA LEU A 315 11.28 20.81 5.10
C LEU A 315 11.90 20.85 3.69
N LEU A 316 11.13 20.49 2.66
CA LEU A 316 11.59 20.55 1.28
C LEU A 316 11.84 21.99 0.83
N VAL A 317 10.95 22.92 1.19
CA VAL A 317 11.08 24.35 0.87
C VAL A 317 12.31 24.93 1.56
N GLU A 318 12.52 24.63 2.84
CA GLU A 318 13.68 25.13 3.58
C GLU A 318 15.00 24.63 2.99
N ARG A 319 15.12 23.32 2.71
CA ARG A 319 16.31 22.76 2.04
C ARG A 319 16.52 23.33 0.64
N SER A 320 15.44 23.56 -0.10
CA SER A 320 15.50 24.17 -1.42
C SER A 320 15.99 25.61 -1.36
N ARG A 321 15.52 26.38 -0.37
CA ARG A 321 15.97 27.76 -0.09
C ARG A 321 17.46 27.78 0.24
N GLU A 322 17.91 26.90 1.14
CA GLU A 322 19.31 26.78 1.51
C GLU A 322 20.20 26.46 0.29
N ARG A 323 19.79 25.48 -0.53
CA ARG A 323 20.51 25.10 -1.73
C ARG A 323 20.58 26.24 -2.75
N LEU A 324 19.48 26.97 -2.97
CA LEU A 324 19.46 28.15 -3.84
C LEU A 324 20.39 29.25 -3.32
N ARG A 325 20.36 29.56 -2.03
CA ARG A 325 21.21 30.58 -1.41
C ARG A 325 22.69 30.24 -1.60
N SER A 326 23.09 29.01 -1.27
CA SER A 326 24.46 28.54 -1.46
C SER A 326 24.87 28.64 -2.94
N TYR A 327 23.99 28.18 -3.84
CA TYR A 327 24.24 28.21 -5.28
C TYR A 327 24.45 29.63 -5.84
N TYR A 328 23.53 30.56 -5.54
CA TYR A 328 23.63 31.94 -6.02
C TYR A 328 24.75 32.71 -5.36
N SER A 329 25.05 32.46 -4.08
CA SER A 329 26.21 33.06 -3.41
C SER A 329 27.50 32.66 -4.13
N CYS A 330 27.68 31.38 -4.45
CA CYS A 330 28.85 30.91 -5.21
C CYS A 330 28.90 31.52 -6.62
N LEU A 331 27.77 31.56 -7.33
CA LEU A 331 27.69 32.12 -8.68
C LEU A 331 28.09 33.61 -8.70
N LEU A 332 27.49 34.42 -7.81
CA LEU A 332 27.74 35.86 -7.74
C LEU A 332 29.18 36.17 -7.32
N ASN A 333 29.76 35.39 -6.40
CA ASN A 333 31.17 35.52 -6.04
C ASN A 333 32.07 35.27 -7.25
N GLN A 334 31.85 34.19 -8.00
CA GLN A 334 32.64 33.88 -9.20
C GLN A 334 32.50 34.97 -10.27
N MET A 335 31.28 35.46 -10.50
CA MET A 335 31.05 36.55 -11.46
C MET A 335 31.72 37.85 -11.02
N ALA A 336 31.73 38.17 -9.72
CA ALA A 336 32.43 39.33 -9.18
C ALA A 336 33.96 39.20 -9.30
N GLU A 337 34.52 38.01 -9.01
CA GLU A 337 35.95 37.72 -9.16
C GLU A 337 36.41 37.77 -10.63
N ASN A 338 35.57 37.30 -11.55
CA ASN A 338 35.85 37.31 -12.99
C ASN A 338 35.66 38.70 -13.64
N GLY A 339 35.11 39.68 -12.92
CA GLY A 339 34.79 41.00 -13.45
C GLY A 339 33.53 41.04 -14.34
N ASP A 340 32.72 39.97 -14.33
CA ASP A 340 31.45 39.88 -15.06
C ASP A 340 30.37 40.79 -14.44
N ILE A 341 30.53 41.20 -13.17
CA ILE A 341 29.67 42.13 -12.46
C ILE A 341 30.46 43.36 -12.03
N GLN A 342 29.97 44.55 -12.39
CA GLN A 342 30.51 45.82 -11.91
C GLN A 342 29.75 46.30 -10.69
N TYR A 343 30.46 46.65 -9.61
CA TYR A 343 29.91 47.25 -8.41
C TYR A 343 30.71 48.49 -8.01
N GLN A 344 30.01 49.54 -7.55
CA GLN A 344 30.64 50.82 -7.22
C GLN A 344 31.29 50.82 -5.82
N HIS A 345 30.78 49.98 -4.91
CA HIS A 345 31.24 49.92 -3.52
C HIS A 345 31.55 48.48 -3.11
N LYS A 346 32.84 48.16 -2.98
CA LYS A 346 33.30 46.82 -2.59
C LYS A 346 32.74 46.36 -1.24
N ILE A 347 32.77 47.24 -0.24
CA ILE A 347 32.24 46.96 1.11
C ILE A 347 30.74 46.64 1.07
N ALA A 348 29.96 47.32 0.23
CA ALA A 348 28.53 47.06 0.09
C ALA A 348 28.25 45.72 -0.61
N MET A 349 29.08 45.35 -1.59
CA MET A 349 29.00 44.05 -2.26
C MET A 349 29.39 42.91 -1.32
N ASP A 350 30.46 43.08 -0.55
CA ASP A 350 30.90 42.11 0.45
C ASP A 350 29.81 41.92 1.52
N ASN A 351 29.23 43.02 2.03
CA ASN A 351 28.08 42.96 2.96
C ASN A 351 26.85 42.29 2.36
N PHE A 352 26.54 42.53 1.08
CA PHE A 352 25.41 41.88 0.40
C PHE A 352 25.61 40.36 0.25
N LEU A 353 26.82 39.94 -0.12
CA LEU A 353 27.18 38.53 -0.21
C LEU A 353 27.23 37.88 1.17
N GLU A 354 27.60 38.63 2.19
CA GLU A 354 27.56 38.21 3.59
C GLU A 354 26.11 38.12 4.09
N ASP A 355 25.22 39.06 3.78
CA ASP A 355 23.78 38.99 4.10
C ASP A 355 23.12 37.76 3.47
N LEU A 356 23.45 37.46 2.20
CA LEU A 356 23.02 36.23 1.53
C LEU A 356 23.50 34.96 2.24
N ARG A 357 24.62 35.02 2.97
CA ARG A 357 25.18 33.95 3.81
C ARG A 357 24.67 33.98 5.27
N VAL A 358 24.37 35.15 5.84
CA VAL A 358 24.15 35.41 7.28
C VAL A 358 22.66 35.40 7.70
N PHE A 359 21.71 35.36 6.77
CA PHE A 359 20.29 35.06 7.05
C PHE A 359 20.03 33.65 7.67
N TYR A 360 21.08 32.99 8.15
CA TYR A 360 21.09 31.71 8.87
C TYR A 360 20.98 31.88 10.40
N TYR A 361 21.42 33.00 11.00
CA TYR A 361 21.47 33.11 12.48
C TYR A 361 20.16 33.54 13.15
N LEU A 362 19.22 34.17 12.43
CA LEU A 362 17.97 34.67 13.01
C LEU A 362 16.82 33.64 13.04
N MET A 363 16.81 32.62 12.15
CA MET A 363 15.77 31.57 12.21
C MET A 363 16.08 30.45 13.22
N ILE A 364 17.34 30.23 13.59
CA ILE A 364 17.69 29.22 14.62
C ILE A 364 17.41 29.73 16.03
N GLN A 365 17.42 31.06 16.26
CA GLN A 365 17.07 31.64 17.58
C GLN A 365 15.55 31.79 17.82
N GLU A 366 14.71 31.86 16.79
CA GLU A 366 13.25 31.90 16.97
C GLU A 366 12.61 30.50 17.17
N GLN A 367 13.34 29.40 16.98
CA GLN A 367 12.87 28.04 17.33
C GLN A 367 13.42 27.53 18.68
N LEU A 368 14.22 28.33 19.38
CA LEU A 368 14.78 28.00 20.70
C LEU A 368 14.32 28.96 21.82
N ASN A 369 13.26 29.75 21.57
CA ASN A 369 12.57 30.56 22.59
C ASN A 369 11.08 30.24 22.65
#